data_AF-A0A2W0B0S0-F1
#
_entry.id   AF-A0A2W0B0S0-F1
#
_cell.length_a   1.000
_cell.length_b   1.000
_cell.length_c   1.000
_cell.angle_alpha   90.00
_cell.angle_beta   90.00
_cell.angle_gamma   90.00
#
_symmetry.space_group_name_H-M   'P 1'
#
loop_
_entity.id
_entity.type
_entity.pdbx_description
1 polymer ?
#
loop_
_entity_poly.entity_id
_entity_poly.type
_entity_poly.pdbx_seq_one_letter_code
_entity_poly.pdbx_strand_id
1 'polypeptide(L)'
;MSDHSPQELLQKMTQLFNRFRRTGDMAPIEDRREWEELVASKPPEERDLLTELARFADLWRYLRDRDEKLGSEIVEAISQVHHSPVPERIARLKAINKKLMERVGDAGEDPQFRQ
;
A
#
# COMPACT_ATOMS: atom_id res chain seq x y z
N MET A 1 -21.82 -23.88 -9.19
CA MET A 1 -21.96 -22.41 -9.04
C MET A 1 -22.50 -22.20 -7.64
N SER A 2 -21.71 -21.63 -6.73
CA SER A 2 -22.13 -21.46 -5.34
C SER A 2 -22.81 -20.10 -5.20
N ASP A 3 -24.14 -20.10 -5.24
CA ASP A 3 -24.97 -18.94 -4.88
C ASP A 3 -24.84 -18.71 -3.37
N HIS A 4 -23.83 -17.95 -2.96
CA HIS A 4 -23.78 -17.45 -1.59
C HIS A 4 -24.93 -16.48 -1.37
N SER A 5 -25.78 -16.76 -0.38
CA SER A 5 -26.82 -15.81 0.00
C SER A 5 -26.19 -14.49 0.43
N PRO A 6 -26.84 -13.34 0.21
CA PRO A 6 -26.31 -12.04 0.62
C PRO A 6 -25.90 -11.97 2.10
N GLN A 7 -26.56 -12.73 2.97
CA GLN A 7 -26.24 -12.82 4.39
C GLN A 7 -24.94 -13.59 4.66
N GLU A 8 -24.66 -14.68 3.95
CA GLU A 8 -23.40 -15.41 4.06
C GLU A 8 -22.20 -14.57 3.63
N LEU A 9 -22.38 -13.77 2.57
CA LEU A 9 -21.33 -12.86 2.09
C LEU A 9 -21.02 -11.78 3.14
N LEU A 10 -22.05 -11.17 3.73
CA LEU A 10 -21.89 -10.18 4.79
C LEU A 10 -21.17 -10.77 6.00
N GLN A 11 -21.54 -11.97 6.43
CA GLN A 11 -20.90 -12.64 7.57
C GLN A 11 -19.42 -12.93 7.28
N LYS A 12 -19.09 -13.41 6.08
CA LYS A 12 -17.70 -13.62 5.65
C LYS A 12 -16.91 -12.31 5.59
N MET A 13 -17.52 -11.23 5.10
CA MET A 13 -16.90 -9.90 5.09
C MET A 13 -16.63 -9.40 6.51
N THR A 14 -17.59 -9.52 7.44
CA THR A 14 -17.39 -9.15 8.85
C THR A 14 -16.27 -9.95 9.50
N GLN A 15 -16.20 -11.26 9.24
CA GLN A 15 -15.10 -12.11 9.74
C GLN A 15 -13.76 -11.65 9.17
N LEU A 16 -13.68 -11.35 7.87
CA LEU A 16 -12.48 -10.84 7.25
C LEU A 16 -12.05 -9.49 7.86
N PHE A 17 -12.97 -8.54 8.02
CA PHE A 17 -12.66 -7.25 8.65
C PHE A 17 -12.19 -7.40 10.10
N ASN A 18 -12.72 -8.36 10.85
CA ASN A 18 -12.26 -8.63 12.22
C ASN A 18 -10.81 -9.09 12.28
N ARG A 19 -10.32 -9.80 11.25
CA ARG A 19 -8.89 -10.20 11.16
C ARG A 19 -7.97 -9.00 10.98
N PHE A 20 -8.43 -7.93 10.34
CA PHE A 20 -7.67 -6.68 10.15
C PHE A 20 -7.76 -5.70 11.32
N ARG A 21 -8.55 -5.99 12.36
CA ARG A 21 -8.57 -5.15 13.57
C ARG A 21 -7.23 -5.21 14.28
N ARG A 22 -6.91 -4.21 15.11
CA ARG A 22 -5.66 -4.12 15.91
C ARG A 22 -5.30 -5.38 16.70
N THR A 23 -6.28 -6.21 17.08
CA THR A 23 -6.08 -7.46 17.81
C THR A 23 -6.31 -8.71 16.95
N GLY A 24 -6.55 -8.53 15.66
CA GLY A 24 -6.71 -9.60 14.70
C GLY A 24 -5.36 -10.12 14.21
N ASP A 25 -5.35 -11.31 13.64
CA ASP A 25 -4.15 -11.98 13.13
C ASP A 25 -3.58 -11.32 11.86
N MET A 26 -4.32 -10.38 11.27
CA MET A 26 -3.88 -9.52 10.17
C MET A 26 -3.90 -8.04 10.59
N ALA A 27 -3.75 -7.76 11.89
CA ALA A 27 -3.56 -6.40 12.39
C ALA A 27 -2.40 -5.71 11.62
N PRO A 28 -2.52 -4.41 11.31
CA PRO A 28 -1.39 -3.65 10.81
C PRO A 28 -0.21 -3.77 11.78
N ILE A 29 0.98 -4.08 11.25
CA ILE A 29 2.20 -4.08 12.04
C ILE A 29 2.51 -2.62 12.40
N GLU A 30 2.37 -2.27 13.68
CA GLU A 30 2.66 -0.93 14.18
C GLU A 30 4.14 -0.76 14.57
N ASP A 31 4.87 -1.88 14.80
CA ASP A 31 6.29 -1.87 15.15
C ASP A 31 7.19 -1.92 13.89
N ARG A 32 8.05 -0.91 13.74
CA ARG A 32 8.96 -0.79 12.59
C ARG A 32 9.94 -1.96 12.48
N ARG A 33 10.44 -2.47 13.60
CA ARG A 33 11.40 -3.58 13.62
C ARG A 33 10.72 -4.88 13.19
N GLU A 34 9.51 -5.13 13.67
CA GLU A 34 8.71 -6.30 13.25
C GLU A 34 8.45 -6.26 11.73
N TRP A 35 8.16 -5.08 11.19
CA TRP A 35 8.03 -4.88 9.74
C TRP A 35 9.34 -5.17 8.99
N GLU A 36 10.46 -4.64 9.45
CA GLU A 36 11.77 -4.87 8.83
C GLU A 36 12.16 -6.36 8.85
N GLU A 37 11.90 -7.07 9.95
CA GLU A 37 12.11 -8.51 10.09
C GLU A 37 11.19 -9.30 9.14
N LEU A 38 9.90 -8.92 9.02
CA LEU A 38 8.96 -9.54 8.09
C LEU A 38 9.42 -9.36 6.64
N VAL A 39 9.83 -8.15 6.24
CA VAL A 39 10.33 -7.89 4.89
C VAL A 39 11.59 -8.70 4.67
N ALA A 40 12.56 -8.70 5.59
CA ALA A 40 13.80 -9.45 5.45
C ALA A 40 13.57 -10.95 5.24
N SER A 41 12.49 -11.52 5.80
CA SER A 41 12.14 -12.94 5.66
C SER A 41 11.56 -13.33 4.29
N LYS A 42 11.30 -12.39 3.38
CA LYS A 42 10.68 -12.66 2.07
C LYS A 42 11.72 -12.91 0.96
N PRO A 43 11.33 -13.61 -0.13
CA PRO A 43 12.13 -13.69 -1.35
C PRO A 43 12.48 -12.29 -1.91
N PRO A 44 13.62 -12.11 -2.60
CA PRO A 44 14.07 -10.80 -3.09
C PRO A 44 13.01 -9.98 -3.83
N GLU A 45 12.26 -10.60 -4.76
CA GLU A 45 11.22 -9.91 -5.52
C GLU A 45 10.04 -9.46 -4.66
N GLU A 46 9.65 -10.28 -3.68
CA GLU A 46 8.59 -9.91 -2.73
C GLU A 46 9.05 -8.78 -1.80
N ARG A 47 10.33 -8.74 -1.41
CA ARG A 47 10.90 -7.64 -0.62
C ARG A 47 10.81 -6.31 -1.35
N ASP A 48 11.20 -6.29 -2.62
CA ASP A 48 11.12 -5.10 -3.46
C ASP A 48 9.67 -4.64 -3.60
N LEU A 49 8.74 -5.57 -3.84
CA LEU A 49 7.32 -5.26 -3.94
C LEU A 49 6.76 -4.66 -2.64
N LEU A 50 7.04 -5.28 -1.49
CA LEU A 50 6.60 -4.80 -0.18
C LEU A 50 7.20 -3.43 0.15
N THR A 51 8.46 -3.21 -0.19
CA THR A 51 9.15 -1.93 0.02
C THR A 51 8.48 -0.80 -0.78
N GLU A 52 8.18 -1.04 -2.05
CA GLU A 52 7.53 -0.02 -2.89
C GLU A 52 6.06 0.23 -2.51
N LEU A 53 5.34 -0.79 -2.04
CA LEU A 53 4.00 -0.63 -1.48
C LEU A 53 4.00 0.19 -0.19
N ALA A 54 4.95 -0.06 0.71
CA ALA A 54 5.10 0.71 1.93
C ALA A 54 5.38 2.19 1.63
N ARG A 55 6.31 2.47 0.70
CA ARG A 55 6.59 3.84 0.23
C ARG A 55 5.36 4.52 -0.34
N PHE A 56 4.57 3.82 -1.16
CA PHE A 56 3.32 4.37 -1.69
C PHE A 56 2.34 4.73 -0.57
N ALA A 57 2.17 3.85 0.42
CA ALA A 57 1.28 4.08 1.56
C ALA A 57 1.73 5.30 2.39
N ASP A 58 3.04 5.47 2.61
CA ASP A 58 3.60 6.63 3.31
C ASP A 58 3.39 7.93 2.53
N LEU A 59 3.67 7.95 1.23
CA LEU A 59 3.44 9.13 0.38
C LEU A 59 1.97 9.49 0.31
N TRP A 60 1.09 8.49 0.18
CA TRP A 60 -0.35 8.72 0.18
C TRP A 60 -0.85 9.27 1.51
N ARG A 61 -0.35 8.73 2.64
CA ARG A 61 -0.64 9.26 3.97
C ARG A 61 -0.20 10.73 4.08
N TYR A 62 1.03 11.04 3.66
CA TYR A 62 1.54 12.41 3.67
C TYR A 62 0.65 13.38 2.88
N LEU A 63 0.27 13.01 1.65
CA LEU A 63 -0.61 13.83 0.80
C LEU A 63 -2.00 13.98 1.43
N ARG A 64 -2.58 12.89 1.95
CA ARG A 64 -3.89 12.91 2.61
C ARG A 64 -3.88 13.82 3.84
N ASP A 65 -2.82 13.80 4.64
CA ASP A 65 -2.70 14.63 5.83
C ASP A 65 -2.59 16.14 5.47
N ARG A 66 -2.29 16.45 4.20
CA ARG A 66 -2.30 17.80 3.60
C ARG A 66 -3.57 18.11 2.80
N ASP A 67 -4.58 17.25 2.84
CA ASP A 67 -5.81 17.33 2.02
C ASP A 67 -5.56 17.34 0.49
N GLU A 68 -4.42 16.77 0.06
CA GLU A 68 -4.06 16.64 -1.34
C GLU A 68 -4.58 15.32 -1.94
N LYS A 69 -5.07 15.38 -3.18
CA LYS A 69 -5.60 14.22 -3.91
C LYS A 69 -4.51 13.56 -4.75
N LEU A 70 -4.54 12.22 -4.92
CA LEU A 70 -3.65 11.50 -5.83
C LEU A 70 -3.80 11.93 -7.30
N GLY A 71 -4.96 12.45 -7.69
CA GLY A 71 -5.32 12.66 -9.09
C GLY A 71 -5.70 11.36 -9.80
N SER A 72 -6.53 11.46 -10.84
CA SER A 72 -7.09 10.32 -11.57
C SER A 72 -6.03 9.41 -12.18
N GLU A 73 -4.96 9.98 -12.73
CA GLU A 73 -3.86 9.23 -13.34
C GLU A 73 -3.21 8.24 -12.36
N ILE A 74 -2.93 8.67 -11.13
CA ILE A 74 -2.29 7.81 -10.12
C ILE A 74 -3.28 6.77 -9.60
N VAL A 75 -4.56 7.14 -9.43
CA VAL A 75 -5.63 6.21 -9.03
C VAL A 75 -5.82 5.10 -10.08
N GLU A 76 -5.82 5.45 -11.35
CA GLU A 76 -5.90 4.47 -12.44
C GLU A 76 -4.62 3.62 -12.51
N ALA A 77 -3.44 4.23 -12.35
CA ALA A 77 -2.19 3.49 -12.37
C ALA A 77 -2.11 2.45 -11.24
N ILE A 78 -2.49 2.82 -10.01
CA ILE A 78 -2.45 1.92 -8.85
C ILE A 78 -3.52 0.83 -8.94
N SER A 79 -4.71 1.13 -9.47
CA SER A 79 -5.77 0.13 -9.62
C SER A 79 -5.36 -1.01 -10.54
N GLN A 80 -4.47 -0.77 -11.49
CA GLN A 80 -3.99 -1.77 -12.44
C GLN A 80 -2.78 -2.57 -11.95
N VAL A 81 -2.11 -2.17 -10.86
CA VAL A 81 -0.86 -2.82 -10.39
C VAL A 81 -1.06 -4.31 -10.14
N HIS A 82 -2.18 -4.71 -9.55
CA HIS A 82 -2.41 -6.10 -9.18
C HIS A 82 -2.66 -7.05 -10.37
N HIS A 83 -2.89 -6.54 -11.57
CA HIS A 83 -3.13 -7.35 -12.77
C HIS A 83 -1.86 -7.80 -13.48
N SER A 84 -0.72 -7.15 -13.24
CA SER A 84 0.55 -7.47 -13.90
C SER A 84 1.37 -8.55 -13.15
N PRO A 85 2.35 -9.20 -13.79
CA PRO A 85 3.38 -10.00 -13.11
C PRO A 85 4.21 -9.18 -12.12
N VAL A 86 4.77 -9.82 -11.09
CA VAL A 86 5.50 -9.16 -9.98
C VAL A 86 6.56 -8.14 -10.44
N PRO A 87 7.45 -8.45 -11.41
CA PRO A 87 8.44 -7.48 -11.89
C PRO A 87 7.83 -6.20 -12.45
N GLU A 88 6.72 -6.33 -13.20
CA GLU A 88 5.99 -5.18 -13.74
C GLU A 88 5.26 -4.40 -12.65
N ARG A 89 4.73 -5.08 -11.62
CA ARG A 89 4.14 -4.41 -10.45
C ARG A 89 5.17 -3.50 -9.77
N ILE A 90 6.38 -4.02 -9.55
CA ILE A 90 7.49 -3.29 -8.94
C ILE A 90 7.85 -2.08 -9.80
N ALA A 91 8.03 -2.27 -11.12
CA ALA A 91 8.35 -1.19 -12.03
C ALA A 91 7.28 -0.08 -12.04
N ARG A 92 6.00 -0.47 -12.04
CA ARG A 92 4.88 0.47 -12.01
C ARG A 92 4.80 1.22 -10.68
N LEU A 93 4.98 0.54 -9.55
CA LEU A 93 5.01 1.18 -8.24
C LEU A 93 6.18 2.15 -8.10
N LYS A 94 7.38 1.80 -8.59
CA LYS A 94 8.53 2.71 -8.64
C LYS A 94 8.21 3.99 -9.42
N ALA A 95 7.54 3.85 -10.58
CA ALA A 95 7.13 5.00 -11.37
C ALA A 95 6.08 5.87 -10.67
N ILE A 96 5.10 5.26 -10.01
CA ILE A 96 4.09 5.96 -9.21
C ILE A 96 4.75 6.71 -8.04
N ASN A 97 5.59 6.02 -7.26
CA ASN A 97 6.31 6.59 -6.13
C ASN A 97 7.18 7.76 -6.55
N LYS A 98 7.88 7.65 -7.69
CA LYS A 98 8.66 8.76 -8.25
C LYS A 98 7.77 9.99 -8.54
N LYS A 99 6.64 9.81 -9.23
CA LYS A 99 5.71 10.91 -9.52
C LYS A 99 5.14 11.55 -8.24
N LEU A 100 4.84 10.75 -7.23
CA LEU A 100 4.34 11.26 -5.95
C LEU A 100 5.43 12.00 -5.18
N MET A 101 6.67 11.51 -5.18
CA MET A 101 7.80 12.22 -4.59
C MET A 101 8.09 13.55 -5.28
N GLU A 102 8.01 13.60 -6.61
CA GLU A 102 8.14 14.86 -7.37
C GLU A 102 7.09 15.88 -6.92
N ARG A 103 5.83 15.45 -6.77
CA ARG A 103 4.75 16.33 -6.26
C ARG A 103 4.99 16.78 -4.82
N VAL A 104 5.48 15.89 -3.97
CA VAL A 104 5.83 16.23 -2.57
C VAL A 104 6.99 17.24 -2.54
N GLY A 105 8.01 17.04 -3.38
CA GLY A 105 9.15 17.95 -3.50
C GLY A 105 8.77 19.32 -4.06
N ASP A 106 7.85 19.36 -5.03
CA ASP A 106 7.30 20.60 -5.58
C ASP A 106 6.38 21.32 -4.56
N ALA A 107 5.75 20.58 -3.64
CA ALA A 107 4.82 21.08 -2.62
C ALA A 107 5.49 21.62 -1.35
N GLY A 108 6.82 21.55 -1.24
CA GLY A 108 7.58 22.23 -0.18
C GLY A 108 8.97 21.66 0.09
N GLU A 109 9.92 22.55 0.37
CA GLU A 109 11.19 22.26 1.05
C GLU A 109 10.93 21.77 2.50
N ASP A 110 10.31 20.60 2.65
CA ASP A 110 10.00 20.01 3.96
C ASP A 110 11.13 19.05 4.40
N PRO A 111 11.81 19.28 5.54
CA PRO A 111 13.00 18.53 5.95
C PRO A 111 12.82 17.02 6.17
N GLN A 112 11.59 16.51 6.18
CA GLN A 112 11.28 15.12 6.58
C GLN A 112 11.72 14.05 5.57
N PHE A 113 12.07 14.43 4.33
CA PHE A 113 12.52 13.49 3.29
C PHE A 113 14.05 13.47 3.06
N ARG A 114 14.85 14.14 3.90
CA ARG A 114 16.31 13.98 3.91
C ARG A 114 16.72 12.85 4.84
N GLN A 115 16.74 11.60 4.37
CA GLN A 115 17.61 10.52 4.89
C GLN A 115 18.01 9.56 3.78
#